data_AF-A0A5E4BRX9-F1
#
_entry.id   AF-A0A5E4BRX9-F1
#
_cell.length_a   1.000
_cell.length_b   1.000
_cell.length_c   1.000
_cell.angle_alpha   90.00
_cell.angle_beta   90.00
_cell.angle_gamma   90.00
#
_symmetry.space_group_name_H-M   'P 1'
#
loop_
_entity.id
_entity.type
_entity.pdbx_description
1 polymer ?
#
loop_
_entity_poly.entity_id
_entity_poly.type
_entity_poly.pdbx_seq_one_letter_code
_entity_poly.pdbx_strand_id
1 'polypeptide(L)'
;MFPSQGFAEIVFCAVTSNEQVKGYGTHLMNHLKEYHIKHDILNFLTYADEYAIGYFKKQGFSKEIKIPKTKYVGYIKDYEGATLMGCELNPRIPYTEFSVIIKKQKEIIKKLIERKQAQIRKVYPGLSCFKDGVRQIPIESIPGIRETGWKPSGKEKSKEPKDPDQLYSTLKSILQQVKSHQSAWPFMEPVKRTEAPGYYEVIRFPMDLKTMSERLKNRYYVSKKLFMADLQRVFTNCKEYNPPESEYYKCANILEKFFFSKIKEAGLIDK
;
A
#
# COMPACT_ATOMS: atom_id res chain seq x y z
N MET A 1 35.74 28.10 3.00
CA MET A 1 35.32 27.98 1.58
C MET A 1 36.55 27.73 0.74
N PHE A 2 36.44 26.94 -0.33
CA PHE A 2 37.53 26.62 -1.25
C PHE A 2 37.15 27.04 -2.68
N PRO A 3 37.21 28.35 -3.03
CA PRO A 3 36.69 28.86 -4.30
C PRO A 3 37.37 28.24 -5.52
N SER A 4 38.69 28.03 -5.49
CA SER A 4 39.43 27.42 -6.61
C SER A 4 39.08 25.94 -6.83
N GLN A 5 38.67 25.22 -5.79
CA GLN A 5 38.19 23.84 -5.88
C GLN A 5 36.67 23.76 -6.16
N GLY A 6 35.95 24.87 -5.99
CA GLY A 6 34.52 24.98 -6.29
C GLY A 6 33.59 24.36 -5.24
N PHE A 7 34.02 24.31 -3.97
CA PHE A 7 33.21 23.77 -2.88
C PHE A 7 33.41 24.52 -1.55
N ALA A 8 32.51 24.29 -0.59
CA ALA A 8 32.68 24.71 0.80
C ALA A 8 32.53 23.51 1.75
N GLU A 9 33.36 23.48 2.78
CA GLU A 9 33.22 22.53 3.89
C GLU A 9 32.34 23.16 4.98
N ILE A 10 31.35 22.40 5.44
CA ILE A 10 30.57 22.72 6.64
C ILE A 10 31.24 21.99 7.80
N VAL A 11 31.92 22.75 8.67
CA VAL A 11 32.67 22.20 9.80
C VAL A 11 31.77 22.01 11.02
N PHE A 12 30.92 23.00 11.32
CA PHE A 12 29.97 22.94 12.42
C PHE A 12 28.60 23.45 11.98
N CYS A 13 27.56 22.72 12.37
CA CYS A 13 26.17 23.11 12.16
C CYS A 13 25.37 22.67 13.39
N ALA A 14 25.09 23.61 14.29
CA ALA A 14 24.37 23.33 15.52
C ALA A 14 23.24 24.34 15.73
N VAL A 15 22.15 23.85 16.31
CA VAL A 15 21.07 24.65 16.86
C VAL A 15 20.88 24.18 18.30
N THR A 16 20.60 25.12 19.21
CA THR A 16 20.33 24.81 20.62
C THR A 16 19.24 23.74 20.72
N SER A 17 19.41 22.79 21.64
CA SER A 17 18.56 21.59 21.77
C SER A 17 17.06 21.92 21.82
N ASN A 18 16.69 22.96 22.56
CA ASN A 18 15.31 23.42 22.73
C ASN A 18 14.66 23.95 21.43
N GLU A 19 15.46 24.18 20.39
CA GLU A 19 15.05 24.86 19.16
C GLU A 19 15.19 23.96 17.91
N GLN A 20 15.73 22.73 18.04
CA GLN A 20 16.06 21.85 16.91
C GLN A 20 14.85 21.45 16.05
N VAL A 21 13.65 21.41 16.63
CA VAL A 21 12.41 21.04 15.91
C VAL A 21 11.60 22.23 15.39
N LYS A 22 12.06 23.47 15.64
CA LYS A 22 11.35 24.69 15.24
C LYS A 22 11.69 25.19 13.84
N GLY A 23 12.57 24.49 13.13
CA GLY A 23 12.91 24.77 11.72
C GLY A 23 14.05 25.75 11.51
N TYR A 24 14.69 26.27 12.58
CA TYR A 24 15.82 27.20 12.46
C TYR A 24 17.01 26.62 11.70
N GLY A 25 17.31 25.32 11.87
CA GLY A 25 18.38 24.68 11.10
C GLY A 25 18.12 24.75 9.60
N THR A 26 16.91 24.39 9.17
CA THR A 26 16.50 24.52 7.75
C THR A 26 16.56 25.98 7.29
N HIS A 27 16.08 26.91 8.10
CA HIS A 27 16.12 28.34 7.76
C HIS A 27 17.56 28.84 7.56
N LEU A 28 18.46 28.53 8.51
CA LEU A 28 19.89 28.85 8.43
C LEU A 28 20.53 28.24 7.18
N MET A 29 20.28 26.95 6.92
CA MET A 29 20.80 26.26 5.75
C MET A 29 20.32 26.88 4.44
N ASN A 30 19.06 27.31 4.36
CA ASN A 30 18.54 27.97 3.16
C ASN A 30 19.26 29.30 2.90
N HIS A 31 19.46 30.12 3.93
CA HIS A 31 20.24 31.35 3.81
C HIS A 31 21.70 31.09 3.44
N LEU A 32 22.31 30.04 4.01
CA LEU A 32 23.67 29.61 3.69
C LEU A 32 23.80 29.22 2.21
N LYS A 33 22.84 28.46 1.68
CA LYS A 33 22.80 28.06 0.26
C LYS A 33 22.66 29.28 -0.64
N GLU A 34 21.72 30.18 -0.34
CA GLU A 34 21.50 31.41 -1.11
C GLU A 34 22.76 32.26 -1.19
N TYR A 35 23.47 32.40 -0.06
CA TYR A 35 24.75 33.10 0.00
C TYR A 35 25.79 32.45 -0.91
N HIS A 36 26.00 31.13 -0.81
CA HIS A 36 27.03 30.45 -1.60
C HIS A 36 26.72 30.42 -3.10
N ILE A 37 25.43 30.35 -3.48
CA ILE A 37 25.01 30.48 -4.89
C ILE A 37 25.39 31.85 -5.45
N LYS A 38 25.22 32.93 -4.68
CA LYS A 38 25.65 34.30 -5.08
C LYS A 38 27.16 34.45 -5.24
N HIS A 39 27.95 33.54 -4.66
CA HIS A 39 29.39 33.51 -4.73
C HIS A 39 29.93 32.38 -5.64
N ASP A 40 29.07 31.81 -6.51
CA ASP A 40 29.42 30.75 -7.46
C ASP A 40 30.02 29.48 -6.81
N ILE A 41 29.69 29.21 -5.55
CA ILE A 41 30.05 27.97 -4.85
C ILE A 41 28.81 27.09 -4.76
N LEU A 42 28.78 26.06 -5.60
CA LEU A 42 27.60 25.21 -5.76
C LEU A 42 27.73 23.85 -5.10
N ASN A 43 28.80 23.60 -4.35
CA ASN A 43 29.01 22.30 -3.73
C ASN A 43 29.33 22.45 -2.24
N PHE A 44 28.65 21.67 -1.41
CA PHE A 44 28.95 21.51 0.00
C PHE A 44 29.44 20.12 0.30
N LEU A 45 30.43 20.03 1.18
CA LEU A 45 30.89 18.80 1.82
C LEU A 45 30.82 18.96 3.33
N THR A 46 30.49 17.88 4.03
CA THR A 46 30.43 17.86 5.49
C THR A 46 30.70 16.45 5.98
N TYR A 47 31.38 16.32 7.11
CA TYR A 47 31.36 15.09 7.89
C TYR A 47 30.21 15.19 8.90
N ALA A 48 29.23 14.30 8.78
CA ALA A 48 28.05 14.27 9.64
C ALA A 48 28.13 13.11 10.63
N ASP A 49 27.90 13.38 11.91
CA ASP A 49 27.68 12.34 12.92
C ASP A 49 26.34 11.62 12.72
N GLU A 50 26.13 10.53 13.46
CA GLU A 50 24.95 9.68 13.35
C GLU A 50 23.62 10.41 13.61
N TYR A 51 23.63 11.43 14.48
CA TYR A 51 22.45 12.22 14.84
C TYR A 51 22.14 13.29 13.78
N ALA A 52 23.18 13.80 13.10
CA ALA A 52 23.07 14.86 12.10
C ALA A 52 22.74 14.35 10.68
N ILE A 53 23.02 13.08 10.36
CA ILE A 53 22.75 12.50 9.02
C ILE A 53 21.29 12.74 8.57
N GLY A 54 20.33 12.56 9.48
CA GLY A 54 18.91 12.76 9.18
C GLY A 54 18.58 14.21 8.81
N TYR A 55 19.22 15.16 9.48
CA TYR A 55 19.12 16.58 9.15
C TYR A 55 19.72 16.88 7.78
N PHE A 56 20.98 16.49 7.53
CA PHE A 56 21.66 16.76 6.27
C PHE A 56 20.95 16.13 5.06
N LYS A 57 20.41 14.91 5.20
CA LYS A 57 19.55 14.30 4.17
C LYS A 57 18.34 15.18 3.82
N LYS A 58 17.64 15.72 4.83
CA LYS A 58 16.50 16.65 4.61
C LYS A 58 16.94 17.95 3.95
N GLN A 59 18.18 18.37 4.14
CA GLN A 59 18.77 19.52 3.47
C GLN A 59 19.31 19.21 2.05
N GLY A 60 19.13 18.00 1.54
CA GLY A 60 19.56 17.62 0.19
C GLY A 60 21.00 17.11 0.09
N PHE A 61 21.61 16.70 1.21
CA PHE A 61 22.90 16.01 1.19
C PHE A 61 22.72 14.52 0.94
N SER A 62 23.67 13.93 0.23
CA SER A 62 23.76 12.49 -0.06
C SER A 62 25.12 11.94 0.36
N LYS A 63 25.20 10.62 0.55
CA LYS A 63 26.48 9.89 0.69
C LYS A 63 27.19 9.74 -0.66
N GLU A 64 26.46 9.92 -1.75
CA GLU A 64 27.02 9.91 -3.11
C GLU A 64 27.66 11.28 -3.42
N ILE A 65 28.98 11.34 -3.33
CA ILE A 65 29.74 12.56 -3.58
C ILE A 65 30.00 12.68 -5.08
N LYS A 66 29.36 13.66 -5.72
CA LYS A 66 29.54 13.94 -7.15
C LYS A 66 30.87 14.63 -7.47
N ILE A 67 31.47 15.31 -6.49
CA ILE A 67 32.75 16.01 -6.66
C ILE A 67 33.87 14.94 -6.75
N PRO A 68 34.78 15.01 -7.73
CA PRO A 68 35.93 14.11 -7.79
C PRO A 68 36.81 14.21 -6.53
N LYS A 69 37.29 13.06 -6.03
CA LYS A 69 38.15 12.97 -4.84
C LYS A 69 39.37 13.91 -4.89
N THR A 70 39.98 14.04 -6.07
CA THR A 70 41.15 14.92 -6.28
C THR A 70 40.90 16.39 -5.98
N LYS A 71 39.64 16.85 -5.94
CA LYS A 71 39.29 18.23 -5.63
C LYS A 71 39.19 18.53 -4.14
N TYR A 72 38.96 17.54 -3.28
CA TYR A 72 38.67 17.77 -1.86
C TYR A 72 39.57 16.97 -0.90
N VAL A 73 40.17 15.86 -1.34
CA VAL A 73 41.11 15.09 -0.51
C VAL A 73 42.32 15.96 -0.19
N GLY A 74 42.69 16.03 1.09
CA GLY A 74 43.77 16.89 1.60
C GLY A 74 43.35 18.34 1.88
N TYR A 75 42.12 18.74 1.54
CA TYR A 75 41.56 20.07 1.84
C TYR A 75 40.59 20.05 3.01
N ILE A 76 39.83 18.96 3.17
CA ILE A 76 38.86 18.78 4.27
C ILE A 76 39.44 17.89 5.36
N LYS A 77 38.94 18.06 6.58
CA LYS A 77 39.39 17.24 7.71
C LYS A 77 38.60 15.93 7.76
N ASP A 78 39.30 14.81 7.93
CA ASP A 78 38.67 13.51 8.16
C ASP A 78 38.32 13.34 9.64
N TYR A 79 37.06 13.02 9.93
CA TYR A 79 36.56 12.81 11.29
C TYR A 79 36.19 11.34 11.47
N GLU A 80 36.86 10.69 12.43
CA GLU A 80 36.58 9.30 12.78
C GLU A 80 35.15 9.16 13.32
N GLY A 81 34.43 8.12 12.88
CA GLY A 81 33.03 7.89 13.25
C GLY A 81 32.00 8.80 12.55
N ALA A 82 32.43 9.72 11.69
CA ALA A 82 31.52 10.56 10.89
C ALA A 82 31.36 10.06 9.45
N THR A 83 30.22 10.33 8.84
CA THR A 83 29.94 10.01 7.44
C THR A 83 30.17 11.25 6.57
N LEU A 84 31.04 11.16 5.57
CA LEU A 84 31.15 12.18 4.53
C LEU A 84 29.85 12.27 3.73
N MET A 85 29.31 13.48 3.61
CA MET A 85 28.12 13.78 2.85
C MET A 85 28.33 15.02 1.96
N GLY A 86 27.70 15.03 0.80
CA GLY A 86 27.82 16.09 -0.20
C GLY A 86 26.47 16.61 -0.67
N CYS A 87 26.40 17.90 -0.98
CA CYS A 87 25.21 18.56 -1.54
C CYS A 87 25.61 19.42 -2.74
N GLU A 88 24.92 19.22 -3.85
CA GLU A 88 25.04 20.06 -5.05
C GLU A 88 23.87 21.05 -5.05
N LEU A 89 24.18 22.33 -5.10
CA LEU A 89 23.21 23.41 -5.10
C LEU A 89 22.74 23.69 -6.53
N ASN A 90 21.45 23.95 -6.68
CA ASN A 90 20.87 24.35 -7.95
C ASN A 90 20.65 25.88 -7.95
N PRO A 91 21.37 26.66 -8.79
CA PRO A 91 21.24 28.11 -8.83
C PRO A 91 19.84 28.63 -9.19
N ARG A 92 19.00 27.79 -9.78
CA ARG A 92 17.63 28.16 -10.19
C ARG A 92 16.61 28.03 -9.05
N ILE A 93 17.01 27.51 -7.90
CA ILE A 93 16.12 27.33 -6.74
C ILE A 93 16.36 28.49 -5.76
N PRO A 94 15.35 29.33 -5.49
CA PRO A 94 15.41 30.29 -4.39
C PRO A 94 15.13 29.55 -3.09
N TYR A 95 16.18 29.17 -2.37
CA TYR A 95 16.08 28.29 -1.20
C TYR A 95 15.36 28.96 -0.03
N THR A 96 15.49 30.28 0.13
CA THR A 96 14.75 31.03 1.17
C THR A 96 13.24 31.06 0.94
N GLU A 97 12.78 30.96 -0.30
CA GLU A 97 11.36 30.97 -0.67
C GLU A 97 10.82 29.57 -1.01
N PHE A 98 11.67 28.54 -0.93
CA PHE A 98 11.38 27.20 -1.40
C PHE A 98 10.04 26.64 -0.89
N SER A 99 9.81 26.73 0.42
CA SER A 99 8.58 26.24 1.06
C SER A 99 7.32 26.93 0.52
N VAL A 100 7.38 28.24 0.26
CA VAL A 100 6.26 29.03 -0.27
C VAL A 100 5.97 28.62 -1.72
N ILE A 101 7.01 28.43 -2.52
CA ILE A 101 6.89 28.01 -3.92
C ILE A 101 6.28 26.62 -4.02
N ILE A 102 6.80 25.64 -3.26
CA ILE A 102 6.26 24.27 -3.24
C ILE A 102 4.79 24.27 -2.81
N LYS A 103 4.42 25.08 -1.81
CA LYS A 103 3.01 25.21 -1.39
C LYS A 103 2.13 25.73 -2.53
N LYS A 104 2.54 26.80 -3.22
CA LYS A 104 1.81 27.35 -4.37
C LYS A 104 1.70 26.35 -5.52
N GLN A 105 2.79 25.65 -5.86
CA GLN A 105 2.79 24.61 -6.89
C GLN A 105 1.81 23.48 -6.56
N LYS A 106 1.81 23.01 -5.31
CA LYS A 106 0.88 21.98 -4.84
C LYS A 106 -0.58 22.44 -4.97
N GLU A 107 -0.88 23.70 -4.61
CA GLU A 107 -2.22 24.27 -4.76
C GLU A 107 -2.67 24.33 -6.22
N ILE A 108 -1.78 24.73 -7.13
CA ILE A 108 -2.07 24.76 -8.58
C ILE A 108 -2.37 23.34 -9.09
N ILE A 109 -1.51 22.36 -8.78
CA ILE A 109 -1.71 20.97 -9.19
C ILE A 109 -3.03 20.44 -8.64
N LYS A 110 -3.35 20.73 -7.37
CA LYS A 110 -4.61 20.32 -6.76
C LYS A 110 -5.81 20.89 -7.52
N LYS A 111 -5.80 22.19 -7.85
CA LYS A 111 -6.86 22.82 -8.65
C LYS A 111 -6.98 22.22 -10.06
N LEU A 112 -5.86 21.88 -10.69
CA LEU A 112 -5.86 21.20 -11.99
C LEU A 112 -6.49 19.80 -11.90
N ILE A 113 -6.16 19.04 -10.85
CA ILE A 113 -6.76 17.74 -10.57
C ILE A 113 -8.27 17.89 -10.34
N GLU A 114 -8.70 18.84 -9.51
CA GLU A 114 -10.12 19.10 -9.22
C GLU A 114 -10.89 19.47 -10.49
N ARG A 115 -10.35 20.35 -11.33
CA ARG A 115 -10.97 20.72 -12.62
C ARG A 115 -11.09 19.53 -13.55
N LYS A 116 -10.04 18.70 -13.64
CA LYS A 116 -10.05 17.48 -14.45
C LYS A 116 -11.02 16.43 -13.89
N GLN A 117 -11.07 16.27 -12.57
CA GLN A 117 -12.02 15.38 -11.90
C GLN A 117 -13.45 15.84 -12.12
N ALA A 118 -13.75 17.14 -12.05
CA ALA A 118 -15.08 17.67 -12.33
C ALA A 118 -15.56 17.34 -13.75
N GLN A 119 -14.65 17.30 -14.73
CA GLN A 119 -14.95 16.86 -16.10
C GLN A 119 -15.09 15.33 -16.22
N ILE A 120 -14.36 14.56 -15.42
CA ILE A 120 -14.28 13.09 -15.51
C ILE A 120 -15.24 12.37 -14.56
N ARG A 121 -15.92 13.08 -13.64
CA ARG A 121 -16.82 12.50 -12.62
C ARG A 121 -18.13 11.98 -13.22
N LYS A 122 -18.02 11.06 -14.15
CA LYS A 122 -19.10 10.27 -14.71
C LYS A 122 -19.37 9.11 -13.75
N VAL A 123 -20.48 9.20 -13.04
CA VAL A 123 -20.97 8.09 -12.23
C VAL A 123 -21.67 7.11 -13.17
N TYR A 124 -21.14 5.89 -13.26
CA TYR A 124 -21.76 4.83 -14.04
C TYR A 124 -22.82 4.11 -13.20
N PRO A 125 -23.95 3.72 -13.80
CA PRO A 125 -24.91 2.87 -13.11
C PRO A 125 -24.27 1.54 -12.71
N GLY A 126 -24.78 0.93 -11.63
CA GLY A 126 -24.35 -0.40 -11.22
C GLY A 126 -24.65 -1.46 -12.29
N LEU A 127 -23.80 -2.48 -12.38
CA LEU A 127 -23.93 -3.57 -13.35
C LEU A 127 -25.18 -4.41 -13.03
N SER A 128 -26.15 -4.44 -13.94
CA SER A 128 -27.42 -5.15 -13.77
C SER A 128 -27.39 -6.62 -14.17
N CYS A 129 -26.48 -7.00 -15.09
CA CYS A 129 -26.40 -8.34 -15.69
C CYS A 129 -26.29 -9.49 -14.67
N PHE A 130 -25.75 -9.23 -13.47
CA PHE A 130 -25.66 -10.25 -12.41
C PHE A 130 -27.02 -10.63 -11.81
N LYS A 131 -28.04 -9.78 -11.96
CA LYS A 131 -29.42 -10.10 -11.55
C LYS A 131 -30.04 -11.19 -12.42
N ASP A 132 -29.61 -11.28 -13.68
CA ASP A 132 -30.09 -12.24 -14.67
C ASP A 132 -29.34 -13.59 -14.61
N GLY A 133 -28.60 -13.84 -13.52
CA GLY A 133 -27.86 -15.08 -13.30
C GLY A 133 -26.51 -15.16 -14.01
N VAL A 134 -26.09 -14.12 -14.73
CA VAL A 134 -24.72 -14.01 -15.29
C VAL A 134 -23.73 -13.99 -14.13
N ARG A 135 -22.75 -14.90 -14.13
CA ARG A 135 -21.78 -15.03 -13.02
C ARG A 135 -20.49 -14.23 -13.24
N GLN A 136 -20.15 -13.94 -14.49
CA GLN A 136 -18.92 -13.24 -14.87
C GLN A 136 -19.19 -12.39 -16.11
N ILE A 137 -18.53 -11.24 -16.18
CA ILE A 137 -18.46 -10.41 -17.39
C ILE A 137 -17.00 -10.09 -17.71
N PRO A 138 -16.67 -9.89 -18.99
CA PRO A 138 -15.35 -9.40 -19.37
C PRO A 138 -15.09 -8.02 -18.72
N ILE A 139 -13.88 -7.79 -18.24
CA ILE A 139 -13.53 -6.51 -17.57
C ILE A 139 -13.68 -5.34 -18.54
N GLU A 140 -13.37 -5.58 -19.82
CA GLU A 140 -13.53 -4.64 -20.93
C GLU A 140 -14.99 -4.26 -21.22
N SER A 141 -15.98 -5.02 -20.73
CA SER A 141 -17.40 -4.65 -20.86
C SER A 141 -17.85 -3.64 -19.81
N ILE A 142 -17.03 -3.35 -18.79
CA ILE A 142 -17.35 -2.36 -17.76
C ILE A 142 -17.21 -0.95 -18.36
N PRO A 143 -18.28 -0.15 -18.45
CA PRO A 143 -18.27 1.13 -19.18
C PRO A 143 -17.12 2.06 -18.80
N GLY A 144 -16.88 2.25 -17.50
CA GLY A 144 -15.80 3.11 -17.02
C GLY A 144 -14.40 2.59 -17.35
N ILE A 145 -14.19 1.27 -17.41
CA ILE A 145 -12.89 0.68 -17.75
C ILE A 145 -12.65 0.79 -19.26
N ARG A 146 -13.67 0.47 -20.07
CA ARG A 146 -13.63 0.58 -21.53
C ARG A 146 -13.25 1.99 -21.98
N GLU A 147 -13.82 3.01 -21.35
CA GLU A 147 -13.55 4.42 -21.67
C GLU A 147 -12.12 4.86 -21.31
N THR A 148 -11.41 4.17 -20.42
CA THR A 148 -10.00 4.47 -20.12
C THR A 148 -9.02 3.94 -21.17
N GLY A 149 -9.49 3.14 -22.14
CA GLY A 149 -8.62 2.45 -23.09
C GLY A 149 -7.82 1.31 -22.47
N TRP A 150 -8.20 0.84 -21.28
CA TRP A 150 -7.58 -0.31 -20.62
C TRP A 150 -7.70 -1.54 -21.51
N LYS A 151 -6.58 -2.27 -21.64
CA LYS A 151 -6.52 -3.56 -22.32
C LYS A 151 -6.08 -4.63 -21.32
N PRO A 152 -6.60 -5.87 -21.43
CA PRO A 152 -6.11 -6.96 -20.62
C PRO A 152 -4.60 -7.13 -20.87
N SER A 153 -3.79 -6.95 -19.83
CA SER A 153 -2.39 -7.35 -19.89
C SER A 153 -2.38 -8.87 -19.96
N GLY A 154 -1.91 -9.44 -21.07
CA GLY A 154 -1.88 -10.90 -21.31
C GLY A 154 -1.03 -11.72 -20.32
N LYS A 155 -0.59 -11.11 -19.20
CA LYS A 155 0.26 -11.71 -18.17
C LYS A 155 -0.50 -12.35 -17.01
N GLU A 156 -1.82 -12.18 -16.90
CA GLU A 156 -2.64 -12.84 -15.87
C GLU A 156 -3.38 -14.08 -16.39
N LYS A 157 -2.71 -14.96 -17.13
CA LYS A 157 -3.08 -16.38 -17.08
C LYS A 157 -2.57 -16.93 -15.74
N SER A 158 -3.22 -16.54 -14.65
CA SER A 158 -3.11 -17.29 -13.40
C SER A 158 -3.39 -18.76 -13.73
N LYS A 159 -2.58 -19.66 -13.18
CA LYS A 159 -2.72 -21.12 -13.26
C LYS A 159 -4.07 -21.55 -12.66
N GLU A 160 -5.19 -21.18 -13.27
CA GLU A 160 -6.46 -21.81 -12.99
C GLU A 160 -6.34 -23.25 -13.45
N PRO A 161 -6.75 -24.23 -12.62
CA PRO A 161 -6.68 -25.64 -12.98
C PRO A 161 -7.36 -25.82 -14.33
N LYS A 162 -6.62 -26.41 -15.28
CA LYS A 162 -7.07 -26.64 -16.66
C LYS A 162 -8.27 -27.60 -16.74
N ASP A 163 -8.61 -28.26 -15.63
CA ASP A 163 -9.68 -29.23 -15.51
C ASP A 163 -10.72 -28.79 -14.45
N PRO A 164 -11.94 -28.40 -14.87
CA PRO A 164 -13.05 -28.05 -13.99
C PRO A 164 -13.49 -29.19 -13.04
N ASP A 165 -13.31 -30.45 -13.42
CA ASP A 165 -13.69 -31.60 -12.58
C ASP A 165 -12.65 -31.88 -11.50
N GLN A 166 -11.37 -31.67 -11.80
CA GLN A 166 -10.31 -31.67 -10.79
C GLN A 166 -10.56 -30.57 -9.76
N LEU A 167 -10.84 -29.34 -10.20
CA LEU A 167 -11.18 -28.24 -9.28
C LEU A 167 -12.38 -28.59 -8.40
N TYR A 168 -13.46 -29.07 -9.00
CA TYR A 168 -14.66 -29.47 -8.26
C TYR A 168 -14.33 -30.52 -7.19
N SER A 169 -13.55 -31.55 -7.54
CA SER A 169 -13.14 -32.62 -6.62
C SER A 169 -12.29 -32.08 -5.47
N THR A 170 -11.34 -31.20 -5.75
CA THR A 170 -10.52 -30.52 -4.72
C THR A 170 -11.39 -29.67 -3.79
N LEU A 171 -12.26 -28.81 -4.33
CA LEU A 171 -13.14 -27.96 -3.52
C LEU A 171 -14.13 -28.79 -2.68
N LYS A 172 -14.63 -29.90 -3.24
CA LYS A 172 -15.51 -30.84 -2.52
C LYS A 172 -14.80 -31.48 -1.34
N SER A 173 -13.56 -31.93 -1.53
CA SER A 173 -12.75 -32.49 -0.45
C SER A 173 -12.48 -31.47 0.65
N ILE A 174 -12.12 -30.24 0.30
CA ILE A 174 -11.87 -29.17 1.27
C ILE A 174 -13.14 -28.83 2.04
N LEU A 175 -14.28 -28.65 1.35
CA LEU A 175 -15.54 -28.32 1.99
C LEU A 175 -15.97 -29.42 2.97
N GLN A 176 -15.77 -30.69 2.61
CA GLN A 176 -16.06 -31.81 3.49
C GLN A 176 -15.19 -31.78 4.75
N GLN A 177 -13.89 -31.53 4.61
CA GLN A 177 -12.98 -31.41 5.76
C GLN A 177 -13.36 -30.25 6.68
N VAL A 178 -13.73 -29.09 6.12
CA VAL A 178 -14.19 -27.93 6.89
C VAL A 178 -15.49 -28.26 7.65
N LYS A 179 -16.47 -28.91 7.00
CA LYS A 179 -17.73 -29.32 7.63
C LYS A 179 -17.54 -30.35 8.75
N SER A 180 -16.52 -31.20 8.65
CA SER A 180 -16.21 -32.23 9.65
C SER A 180 -15.41 -31.71 10.85
N HIS A 181 -14.97 -30.44 10.83
CA HIS A 181 -14.19 -29.87 11.92
C HIS A 181 -15.08 -29.57 13.14
N GLN A 182 -14.59 -29.81 14.36
CA GLN A 182 -15.37 -29.64 15.61
C GLN A 182 -15.96 -28.23 15.78
N SER A 183 -15.24 -27.20 15.33
CA SER A 183 -15.68 -25.80 15.39
C SER A 183 -16.60 -25.37 14.23
N ALA A 184 -17.06 -26.29 13.39
CA ALA A 184 -17.89 -25.97 12.22
C ALA A 184 -19.38 -25.83 12.53
N TRP A 185 -19.83 -26.34 13.69
CA TRP A 185 -21.24 -26.41 14.06
C TRP A 185 -22.04 -25.09 13.90
N PRO A 186 -21.49 -23.87 14.14
CA PRO A 186 -22.28 -22.66 13.96
C PRO A 186 -22.54 -22.28 12.51
N PHE A 187 -21.75 -22.85 11.58
CA PHE A 187 -21.72 -22.45 10.17
C PHE A 187 -22.41 -23.47 9.27
N MET A 188 -22.99 -24.53 9.83
CA MET A 188 -23.54 -25.65 9.06
C MET A 188 -24.78 -25.27 8.25
N GLU A 189 -25.59 -24.34 8.75
CA GLU A 189 -26.86 -23.92 8.16
C GLU A 189 -26.98 -22.39 8.18
N PRO A 190 -27.88 -21.79 7.36
CA PRO A 190 -28.17 -20.37 7.45
C PRO A 190 -28.64 -19.95 8.84
N VAL A 191 -28.15 -18.80 9.33
CA VAL A 191 -28.53 -18.24 10.65
C VAL A 191 -30.03 -17.94 10.68
N LYS A 192 -30.76 -18.47 11.66
CA LYS A 192 -32.21 -18.21 11.79
C LYS A 192 -32.47 -16.87 12.49
N ARG A 193 -33.47 -16.14 12.03
CA ARG A 193 -33.92 -14.86 12.65
C ARG A 193 -34.29 -15.01 14.13
N THR A 194 -34.80 -16.18 14.52
CA THR A 194 -35.18 -16.50 15.89
C THR A 194 -33.98 -16.70 16.83
N GLU A 195 -32.82 -17.06 16.27
CA GLU A 195 -31.60 -17.36 17.03
C GLU A 195 -30.66 -16.15 17.09
N ALA A 196 -30.77 -15.22 16.13
CA ALA A 196 -29.94 -14.03 16.02
C ALA A 196 -30.78 -12.77 15.69
N PRO A 197 -31.26 -12.04 16.71
CA PRO A 197 -32.03 -10.81 16.52
C PRO A 197 -31.26 -9.74 15.73
N GLY A 198 -31.89 -9.15 14.71
CA GLY A 198 -31.26 -8.11 13.89
C GLY A 198 -30.15 -8.59 12.94
N TYR A 199 -29.86 -9.90 12.88
CA TYR A 199 -28.75 -10.43 12.06
C TYR A 199 -28.76 -9.95 10.61
N TYR A 200 -29.92 -9.97 9.95
CA TYR A 200 -30.05 -9.57 8.54
C TYR A 200 -30.08 -8.05 8.32
N GLU A 201 -30.13 -7.26 9.38
CA GLU A 201 -30.00 -5.79 9.32
C GLU A 201 -28.52 -5.40 9.37
N VAL A 202 -27.72 -6.15 10.13
CA VAL A 202 -26.26 -5.98 10.24
C VAL A 202 -25.55 -6.66 9.07
N ILE A 203 -25.87 -7.93 8.80
CA ILE A 203 -25.18 -8.76 7.81
C ILE A 203 -25.90 -8.72 6.46
N ARG A 204 -25.33 -7.95 5.54
CA ARG A 204 -25.90 -7.73 4.19
C ARG A 204 -25.85 -8.95 3.28
N PHE A 205 -24.83 -9.79 3.39
CA PHE A 205 -24.62 -10.95 2.51
C PHE A 205 -24.35 -12.23 3.30
N PRO A 206 -25.39 -12.83 3.93
CA PRO A 206 -25.27 -14.09 4.67
C PRO A 206 -24.64 -15.21 3.85
N MET A 207 -23.91 -16.11 4.52
CA MET A 207 -23.30 -17.29 3.92
C MET A 207 -23.07 -18.36 4.99
N ASP A 208 -23.15 -19.62 4.59
CA ASP A 208 -23.05 -20.81 5.44
C ASP A 208 -22.60 -22.02 4.60
N LEU A 209 -22.17 -23.10 5.27
CA LEU A 209 -21.58 -24.27 4.64
C LEU A 209 -22.58 -25.11 3.84
N LYS A 210 -23.89 -25.05 4.14
CA LYS A 210 -24.93 -25.68 3.31
C LYS A 210 -25.13 -24.93 2.01
N THR A 211 -25.30 -23.60 2.07
CA THR A 211 -25.36 -22.76 0.87
C THR A 211 -24.13 -22.96 0.01
N MET A 212 -22.94 -23.05 0.62
CA MET A 212 -21.72 -23.39 -0.11
C MET A 212 -21.75 -24.78 -0.73
N SER A 213 -22.31 -25.79 -0.05
CA SER A 213 -22.47 -27.15 -0.58
C SER A 213 -23.38 -27.17 -1.81
N GLU A 214 -24.49 -26.43 -1.77
CA GLU A 214 -25.42 -26.28 -2.89
C GLU A 214 -24.79 -25.55 -4.07
N ARG A 215 -24.08 -24.45 -3.81
CA ARG A 215 -23.31 -23.71 -4.83
C ARG A 215 -22.28 -24.62 -5.50
N LEU A 216 -21.55 -25.42 -4.72
CA LEU A 216 -20.57 -26.35 -5.26
C LEU A 216 -21.25 -27.38 -6.17
N LYS A 217 -22.31 -28.05 -5.69
CA LYS A 217 -23.09 -29.03 -6.47
C LYS A 217 -23.59 -28.45 -7.80
N ASN A 218 -24.01 -27.19 -7.79
CA ASN A 218 -24.50 -26.45 -8.97
C ASN A 218 -23.39 -25.83 -9.84
N ARG A 219 -22.14 -26.30 -9.69
CA ARG A 219 -20.95 -25.85 -10.44
C ARG A 219 -20.77 -24.33 -10.40
N TYR A 220 -21.10 -23.69 -9.27
CA TYR A 220 -20.95 -22.24 -9.07
C TYR A 220 -19.50 -21.79 -9.00
N TYR A 221 -18.64 -22.59 -8.37
CA TYR A 221 -17.23 -22.27 -8.17
C TYR A 221 -16.40 -22.64 -9.39
N VAL A 222 -16.54 -21.86 -10.45
CA VAL A 222 -15.72 -22.00 -11.67
C VAL A 222 -14.25 -21.57 -11.45
N SER A 223 -13.97 -20.89 -10.33
CA SER A 223 -12.61 -20.66 -9.86
C SER A 223 -12.50 -20.82 -8.35
N LYS A 224 -11.30 -21.17 -7.90
CA LYS A 224 -10.95 -21.26 -6.47
C LYS A 224 -11.22 -19.95 -5.71
N LYS A 225 -11.08 -18.79 -6.38
CA LYS A 225 -11.30 -17.47 -5.77
C LYS A 225 -12.74 -17.28 -5.30
N LEU A 226 -13.72 -17.77 -6.06
CA LEU A 226 -15.14 -17.70 -5.68
C LEU A 226 -15.43 -18.53 -4.43
N PHE A 227 -14.87 -19.73 -4.34
CA PHE A 227 -15.01 -20.60 -3.17
C PHE A 227 -14.37 -19.97 -1.93
N MET A 228 -13.16 -19.43 -2.07
CA MET A 228 -12.45 -18.75 -0.98
C MET A 228 -13.21 -17.52 -0.49
N ALA A 229 -13.79 -16.72 -1.39
CA ALA A 229 -14.57 -15.54 -1.02
C ALA A 229 -15.82 -15.89 -0.20
N ASP A 230 -16.53 -16.96 -0.57
CA ASP A 230 -17.71 -17.40 0.19
C ASP A 230 -17.32 -17.93 1.57
N LEU A 231 -16.25 -18.73 1.66
CA LEU A 231 -15.80 -19.29 2.94
C LEU A 231 -15.26 -18.20 3.88
N GLN A 232 -14.52 -17.23 3.34
CA GLN A 232 -14.08 -16.05 4.09
C GLN A 232 -15.27 -15.21 4.60
N ARG A 233 -16.34 -15.12 3.81
CA ARG A 233 -17.55 -14.39 4.17
C ARG A 233 -18.30 -15.04 5.33
N VAL A 234 -18.33 -16.37 5.42
CA VAL A 234 -18.86 -17.09 6.60
C VAL A 234 -18.21 -16.57 7.88
N PHE A 235 -16.86 -16.50 7.92
CA PHE A 235 -16.13 -16.08 9.11
C PHE A 235 -16.21 -14.59 9.37
N THR A 236 -16.16 -13.78 8.32
CA THR A 236 -16.21 -12.31 8.45
C THR A 236 -17.58 -11.89 8.98
N ASN A 237 -18.67 -12.43 8.43
CA ASN A 237 -20.02 -12.17 8.93
C ASN A 237 -20.18 -12.60 10.40
N CYS A 238 -19.60 -13.75 10.78
CA CYS A 238 -19.63 -14.21 12.16
C CYS A 238 -18.91 -13.23 13.10
N LYS A 239 -17.71 -12.78 12.72
CA LYS A 239 -16.89 -11.85 13.50
C LYS A 239 -17.44 -10.42 13.54
N GLU A 240 -18.23 -10.03 12.54
CA GLU A 240 -18.91 -8.74 12.49
C GLU A 240 -20.14 -8.71 13.41
N TYR A 241 -20.92 -9.79 13.43
CA TYR A 241 -22.13 -9.85 14.24
C TYR A 241 -21.86 -10.19 15.70
N ASN A 242 -20.89 -11.06 15.99
CA ASN A 242 -20.64 -11.55 17.34
C ASN A 242 -19.43 -10.86 17.98
N PRO A 243 -19.43 -10.62 19.31
CA PRO A 243 -18.29 -10.05 19.99
C PRO A 243 -17.09 -11.03 20.07
N PRO A 244 -15.84 -10.54 20.16
CA PRO A 244 -14.62 -11.36 20.18
C PRO A 244 -14.59 -12.47 21.25
N GLU A 245 -15.28 -12.26 22.37
CA GLU A 245 -15.31 -13.15 23.52
C GLU A 245 -16.25 -14.35 23.31
N SER A 246 -17.17 -14.24 22.35
CA SER A 246 -18.18 -15.26 22.08
C SER A 246 -17.58 -16.56 21.53
N GLU A 247 -18.25 -17.67 21.82
CA GLU A 247 -17.85 -18.98 21.31
C GLU A 247 -17.92 -19.05 19.77
N TYR A 248 -18.87 -18.31 19.17
CA TYR A 248 -19.01 -18.16 17.73
C TYR A 248 -17.79 -17.51 17.08
N TYR A 249 -17.29 -16.41 17.68
CA TYR A 249 -16.11 -15.70 17.18
C TYR A 249 -14.86 -16.58 17.31
N LYS A 250 -14.70 -17.31 18.42
CA LYS A 250 -13.61 -18.28 18.60
C LYS A 250 -13.67 -19.39 17.56
N CYS A 251 -14.85 -19.98 17.34
CA CYS A 251 -15.06 -20.99 16.30
C CYS A 251 -14.70 -20.46 14.90
N ALA A 252 -15.05 -19.22 14.58
CA ALA A 252 -14.70 -18.59 13.31
C ALA A 252 -13.18 -18.48 13.12
N ASN A 253 -12.44 -18.02 14.14
CA ASN A 253 -10.97 -17.93 14.07
C ASN A 253 -10.29 -19.29 13.90
N ILE A 254 -10.76 -20.31 14.63
CA ILE A 254 -10.20 -21.66 14.56
C ILE A 254 -10.43 -22.24 13.16
N LEU A 255 -11.68 -22.16 12.67
CA LEU A 255 -12.03 -22.75 11.39
C LEU A 255 -11.43 -22.00 10.20
N GLU A 256 -11.28 -20.67 10.29
CA GLU A 256 -10.58 -19.85 9.30
C GLU A 256 -9.11 -20.27 9.16
N LYS A 257 -8.39 -20.44 10.29
CA LYS A 257 -7.01 -20.94 10.27
C LYS A 257 -6.91 -22.34 9.68
N PHE A 258 -7.81 -23.25 10.08
CA PHE A 258 -7.86 -24.60 9.52
C PHE A 258 -8.09 -24.58 8.00
N PHE A 259 -9.05 -23.78 7.55
CA PHE A 259 -9.33 -23.59 6.13
C PHE A 259 -8.11 -23.09 5.36
N PHE A 260 -7.41 -22.06 5.85
CA PHE A 260 -6.20 -21.55 5.19
C PHE A 260 -5.11 -22.62 5.07
N SER A 261 -4.95 -23.49 6.08
CA SER A 261 -4.06 -24.65 5.99
C SER A 261 -4.46 -25.58 4.84
N LYS A 262 -5.75 -25.91 4.73
CA LYS A 262 -6.26 -26.81 3.67
C LYS A 262 -6.13 -26.25 2.27
N ILE A 263 -6.36 -24.95 2.09
CA ILE A 263 -6.17 -24.29 0.79
C ILE A 263 -4.68 -24.27 0.41
N LYS A 264 -3.78 -24.07 1.38
CA LYS A 264 -2.33 -24.12 1.15
C LYS A 264 -1.84 -25.54 0.81
N GLU A 265 -2.30 -26.55 1.56
CA GLU A 265 -2.02 -27.97 1.30
C GLU A 265 -2.49 -28.40 -0.10
N ALA A 266 -3.64 -27.88 -0.54
CA ALA A 266 -4.18 -28.13 -1.87
C ALA A 266 -3.50 -27.34 -3.01
N GLY A 267 -2.47 -26.53 -2.71
CA GLY A 267 -1.76 -25.71 -3.71
C GLY A 267 -2.63 -24.61 -4.33
N LEU A 268 -3.69 -24.20 -3.64
CA LEU A 268 -4.66 -23.22 -4.15
C LEU A 268 -4.24 -21.77 -3.87
N ILE A 269 -3.23 -21.53 -3.03
CA ILE A 269 -2.56 -20.23 -2.87
C ILE A 269 -1.06 -20.45 -3.06
N ASP A 270 -0.38 -19.47 -3.65
CA ASP A 270 1.08 -19.51 -3.81
C ASP A 270 1.77 -19.47 -2.43
N LYS A 271 2.98 -20.04 -2.36
CA LYS A 271 3.79 -20.12 -1.14
C LYS A 271 4.25 -18.74 -0.66
#